data_AF-A0A953KZT1-F1
#
_entry.id   AF-A0A953KZT1-F1
#
_cell.length_a   1.000
_cell.length_b   1.000
_cell.length_c   1.000
_cell.angle_alpha   90.00
_cell.angle_beta   90.00
_cell.angle_gamma   90.00
#
_symmetry.space_group_name_H-M   'P 1'
#
loop_
_entity.id
_entity.type
_entity.pdbx_description
1 polymer ?
#
loop_
_entity_poly.entity_id
_entity_poly.type
_entity_poly.pdbx_seq_one_letter_code
_entity_poly.pdbx_strand_id
1 'polypeptide(L)' 'TNVEIFLKLENISQKVKDKIAEIKVSIPKASLFAKHESKSFEESFDLALDSMVAQIKKNKEKKQQQAIA' A
#
# COMPACT_ATOMS: atom_id res chain seq x y z
N THR A 1 -6.57 3.52 14.68
CA THR A 1 -5.99 2.95 13.46
C THR A 1 -6.98 3.11 12.34
N ASN A 2 -6.57 3.65 11.20
CA ASN A 2 -7.44 3.91 10.05
C ASN A 2 -6.78 3.36 8.78
N VAL A 3 -7.59 2.87 7.84
CA VAL A 3 -7.15 2.34 6.55
C VAL A 3 -7.97 3.01 5.45
N GLU A 4 -7.29 3.60 4.47
CA GLU A 4 -7.87 4.24 3.31
C GLU A 4 -7.38 3.52 2.05
N ILE A 5 -8.30 3.25 1.12
CA ILE A 5 -8.00 2.58 -0.15
C ILE A 5 -8.49 3.48 -1.28
N PHE A 6 -7.64 3.74 -2.27
CA PHE A 6 -7.98 4.52 -3.45
C PHE A 6 -7.73 3.71 -4.71
N LEU A 7 -8.74 3.62 -5.56
CA LEU A 7 -8.65 3.04 -6.90
C LEU A 7 -8.70 4.18 -7.92
N LYS A 8 -7.65 4.30 -8.74
CA LYS A 8 -7.52 5.38 -9.72
C LYS A 8 -7.30 4.81 -11.12
N LEU A 9 -7.73 5.55 -12.13
CA LEU A 9 -7.43 5.27 -13.52
C LEU A 9 -6.42 6.29 -14.03
N GLU A 10 -5.33 5.82 -14.61
CA GLU A 10 -4.40 6.70 -15.31
C GLU A 10 -4.90 6.98 -16.73
N ASN A 11 -5.21 8.25 -17.03
CA ASN A 11 -5.67 8.67 -18.35
C ASN A 11 -4.47 9.02 -19.23
N ILE A 12 -3.97 8.02 -19.95
CA ILE A 12 -3.01 8.24 -21.04
C ILE A 12 -3.82 8.32 -22.34
N SER A 13 -3.71 9.44 -23.05
CA SER A 13 -4.60 9.88 -24.13
C SER A 13 -4.77 8.91 -25.32
N GLN A 14 -3.95 7.85 -25.43
CA GLN A 14 -3.97 6.92 -26.57
C GLN A 14 -3.63 5.45 -26.22
N LYS A 15 -3.56 5.05 -24.93
CA LYS A 15 -3.14 3.68 -24.51
C LYS A 15 -4.02 3.07 -23.42
N VAL A 16 -3.83 1.76 -23.17
CA VAL A 16 -4.46 1.02 -22.07
C VAL A 16 -4.23 1.78 -20.75
N LYS A 17 -5.33 2.18 -20.11
CA LYS A 17 -5.32 2.91 -18.83
C LYS A 17 -4.81 1.99 -17.73
N ASP A 18 -3.72 2.39 -17.08
CA ASP A 18 -3.26 1.70 -15.89
C ASP A 18 -4.27 1.89 -14.75
N LYS A 19 -4.55 0.78 -14.08
CA LYS A 19 -5.37 0.69 -12.88
C LYS A 19 -4.41 0.85 -11.73
N ILE A 20 -4.67 1.83 -10.86
CA ILE A 20 -3.80 2.12 -9.72
C ILE A 20 -4.57 1.77 -8.46
N ALA A 21 -3.95 1.01 -7.57
CA ALA A 21 -4.43 0.78 -6.21
C ALA A 21 -3.45 1.40 -5.20
N GLU A 22 -3.99 2.24 -4.33
CA GLU A 22 -3.24 2.86 -3.22
C GLU A 22 -3.86 2.42 -1.89
N ILE A 23 -3.02 1.97 -0.97
CA ILE A 23 -3.41 1.57 0.38
C ILE A 23 -2.63 2.45 1.36
N LYS A 24 -3.35 3.16 2.22
CA LYS A 24 -2.78 3.99 3.28
C LYS A 24 -3.25 3.48 4.63
N VAL A 25 -2.31 3.16 5.51
CA VAL A 25 -2.60 2.65 6.84
C VAL A 25 -2.01 3.60 7.88
N SER A 26 -2.87 4.23 8.67
CA SER A 26 -2.49 5.09 9.78
C SER A 26 -2.58 4.32 11.10
N ILE A 27 -1.42 4.08 11.71
CA ILE A 27 -1.27 3.46 13.04
C ILE A 27 -0.67 4.46 14.04
N PRO A 28 -0.76 4.22 15.36
CA PRO A 28 -0.09 5.08 16.32
C PRO A 28 1.40 5.22 16.00
N LYS A 29 1.84 6.49 15.92
CA LYS A 29 3.23 6.92 15.67
C LYS A 29 3.80 6.50 14.30
N ALA A 30 2.99 6.04 13.35
CA ALA A 30 3.45 5.76 11.98
C ALA A 30 2.31 5.81 10.95
N SER A 31 2.64 6.19 9.72
CA SER A 31 1.77 6.02 8.56
C SER A 31 2.50 5.18 7.53
N LEU A 32 1.84 4.15 7.02
CA LEU A 32 2.33 3.26 5.97
C LEU A 32 1.56 3.54 4.68
N PHE A 33 2.23 3.36 3.55
CA PHE A 33 1.65 3.61 2.23
C PHE A 33 2.18 2.60 1.22
N ALA A 34 1.29 2.06 0.40
CA ALA A 34 1.64 1.24 -0.74
C ALA A 34 0.84 1.72 -1.96
N LYS A 35 1.49 1.79 -3.12
CA LYS A 35 0.88 2.08 -4.42
C LYS A 35 1.40 1.06 -5.41
N HIS A 36 0.50 0.46 -6.19
CA HIS A 36 0.84 -0.35 -7.34
C HIS A 36 -0.10 -0.05 -8.51
N GLU A 37 0.40 -0.32 -9.71
CA GLU A 37 -0.34 -0.10 -10.95
C GLU A 37 -0.16 -1.25 -11.92
N SER A 38 -1.26 -1.67 -12.55
CA SER A 38 -1.28 -2.76 -13.50
C SER A 38 -2.45 -2.61 -14.48
N LYS A 39 -2.69 -3.62 -15.31
CA LYS A 39 -3.80 -3.60 -16.28
C LYS A 39 -5.16 -3.98 -15.67
N SER A 40 -5.18 -4.48 -14.43
CA SER A 40 -6.41 -4.80 -13.67
C SER A 40 -6.36 -4.22 -12.26
N PHE A 41 -7.52 -3.97 -11.65
CA PHE A 41 -7.56 -3.46 -10.28
C PHE A 41 -7.18 -4.55 -9.28
N GLU A 42 -7.53 -5.79 -9.57
CA GLU A 42 -7.27 -6.98 -8.76
C GLU A 42 -5.77 -7.17 -8.58
N GLU A 43 -5.00 -7.19 -9.66
CA GLU A 43 -3.54 -7.36 -9.59
C GLU A 43 -2.86 -6.15 -8.93
N SER A 44 -3.30 -4.93 -9.25
CA SER A 44 -2.79 -3.72 -8.59
C SER A 44 -3.03 -3.75 -7.08
N PHE A 45 -4.20 -4.22 -6.66
CA PHE A 45 -4.55 -4.34 -5.26
C PHE A 45 -3.75 -5.44 -4.56
N ASP A 46 -3.61 -6.62 -5.17
CA ASP A 46 -2.84 -7.73 -4.61
C ASP A 46 -1.37 -7.33 -4.37
N LEU A 47 -0.75 -6.66 -5.35
CA LEU A 47 0.63 -6.16 -5.21
C LEU A 47 0.75 -5.07 -4.14
N ALA A 48 -0.22 -4.16 -4.05
CA ALA A 48 -0.27 -3.14 -3.00
C ALA A 48 -0.46 -3.76 -1.61
N LEU A 49 -1.29 -4.80 -1.50
CA LEU A 49 -1.56 -5.51 -0.26
C LEU A 49 -0.31 -6.26 0.22
N ASP A 50 0.37 -7.00 -0.65
CA ASP A 50 1.61 -7.71 -0.33
C ASP A 50 2.68 -6.73 0.19
N SER A 51 2.83 -5.60 -0.50
CA SER A 51 3.75 -4.53 -0.10
C SER A 51 3.38 -3.95 1.28
N MET A 52 2.09 -3.75 1.54
CA MET A 52 1.61 -3.24 2.83
C MET A 52 1.85 -4.26 3.98
N VAL A 53 1.59 -5.54 3.75
CA VAL A 53 1.84 -6.62 4.72
C VAL A 53 3.32 -6.67 5.11
N ALA A 54 4.23 -6.59 4.12
CA ALA A 54 5.66 -6.54 4.38
C ALA A 54 6.06 -5.32 5.22
N GLN A 55 5.50 -4.14 4.93
CA GLN A 55 5.74 -2.92 5.72
C GLN A 55 5.25 -3.05 7.16
N ILE A 56 4.07 -3.64 7.38
CA ILE A 56 3.49 -3.86 8.71
C ILE A 56 4.38 -4.79 9.53
N LYS A 57 4.82 -5.92 8.95
CA LYS A 57 5.73 -6.87 9.62
C LYS A 57 7.02 -6.19 10.04
N LYS A 58 7.67 -5.46 9.12
CA LYS A 58 8.91 -4.70 9.41
C LYS A 58 8.71 -3.61 10.47
N ASN A 59 7.56 -2.93 10.49
CA ASN A 59 7.25 -1.94 11.52
C ASN A 59 7.12 -2.59 12.90
N LYS A 60 6.45 -3.75 12.97
CA LYS A 60 6.29 -4.52 14.22
C LYS A 60 7.63 -5.00 14.77
N GLU A 61 8.48 -5.57 13.91
CA GLU A 61 9.83 -6.02 14.28
C GLU A 61 10.69 -4.87 14.83
N LYS A 62 10.69 -3.71 14.17
CA LYS A 62 11.42 -2.52 14.65
C LYS A 62 10.91 -2.04 16.00
N LYS A 63 9.59 -2.01 16.21
CA LYS A 63 8.98 -1.62 17.50
C LYS A 63 9.34 -2.59 18.62
N GLN A 64 9.43 -3.89 18.32
CA GLN A 64 9.88 -4.89 19.29
C GLN A 64 11.35 -4.69 19.66
N GLN A 65 12.23 -4.46 18.68
CA GLN A 65 13.66 -4.18 18.95
C GLN A 65 13.85 -2.92 19.80
N GLN A 66 13.09 -1.85 19.54
CA GLN A 66 13.13 -0.61 20.33
C GLN A 66 12.63 -0.77 21.77
N ALA A 67 11.78 -1.76 22.06
CA ALA A 67 11.26 -1.98 23.41
C ALA A 67 12.21 -2.79 24.30
N ILE A 68 13.23 -3.42 23.71
CA ILE A 68 14.20 -4.30 24.38
C ILE A 68 15.55 -3.57 24.60
N ALA A 69 15.76 -2.46 23.90
CA ALA A 69 16.92 -1.57 24.05
C ALA A 69 16.60 -0.42 25.02
#